data_AF-A0A8T0W4C0-F1
#
_entry.id   AF-A0A8T0W4C0-F1
#
_cell.length_a   1.000
_cell.length_b   1.000
_cell.length_c   1.000
_cell.angle_alpha   90.00
_cell.angle_beta   90.00
_cell.angle_gamma   90.00
#
_symmetry.space_group_name_H-M   'P 1'
#
loop_
_entity.id
_entity.type
_entity.pdbx_description
1 polymer ?
#
loop_
_entity_poly.entity_id
_entity_poly.type
_entity_poly.pdbx_seq_one_letter_code
_entity_poly.pdbx_strand_id
1 'polypeptide(L)'
;MAPQLLPSSVLFLLHIALLLLLLVPCSAQVGGSCSSARDCGTGLYCGSCAAPGRTRLSCIRNLAIQPTSIVKGLPFNHYSWLVTHNSFSILGEPSRTGAERVTFYNQEDSVTNQLRNGVRGLMLDMYDFNDDVWLCHSLQGQCYNFTAFVPAVETLKEVEAFLSENPLEIVTIFIEDYVHSPMGLSKVFTAADLMKYWYPISEMPTNGKRTGQASQIWLQRTTGC
;
A
#
# COMPACT_ATOMS: atom_id res chain seq x y z
N MET A 1 10.92 -51.59 42.03
CA MET A 1 9.67 -51.23 41.34
C MET A 1 9.89 -51.41 39.85
N ALA A 2 9.16 -52.32 39.20
CA ALA A 2 9.23 -52.47 37.75
C ALA A 2 8.46 -51.31 37.08
N PRO A 3 8.98 -50.70 36.01
CA PRO A 3 8.26 -49.64 35.32
C PRO A 3 6.99 -50.20 34.69
N GLN A 4 5.86 -49.53 34.92
CA GLN A 4 4.61 -49.87 34.25
C GLN A 4 4.74 -49.47 32.77
N LEU A 5 4.62 -50.46 31.89
CA LEU A 5 4.56 -50.24 30.45
C LEU A 5 3.22 -49.59 30.09
N LEU A 6 3.26 -48.54 29.28
CA LEU A 6 2.07 -47.86 28.79
C LEU A 6 1.21 -48.83 27.94
N PRO A 7 -0.13 -48.79 28.03
CA PRO A 7 -1.01 -49.63 27.21
C PRO A 7 -0.78 -49.38 25.71
N SER A 8 -0.83 -50.44 24.88
CA SER A 8 -0.67 -50.32 23.41
C SER A 8 -1.62 -49.31 22.77
N SER A 9 -2.82 -49.11 23.32
CA SER A 9 -3.77 -48.10 22.87
C SER A 9 -3.26 -46.67 23.07
N VAL A 10 -2.53 -46.40 24.15
CA VAL A 10 -1.91 -45.09 24.43
C VAL A 10 -0.75 -44.85 23.49
N LEU A 11 0.08 -45.87 23.22
CA LEU A 11 1.14 -45.78 22.23
C LEU A 11 0.59 -45.48 20.83
N PHE A 12 -0.49 -46.13 20.43
CA PHE A 12 -1.12 -45.93 19.12
C PHE A 12 -1.69 -44.51 18.97
N LEU A 13 -2.35 -43.99 20.02
CA LEU A 13 -2.84 -42.61 20.05
C LEU A 13 -1.70 -41.58 19.99
N LEU A 14 -0.58 -41.84 20.66
CA LEU A 14 0.62 -41.00 20.59
C LEU A 14 1.23 -41.00 19.19
N HIS A 15 1.23 -42.14 18.48
CA HIS A 15 1.70 -42.22 17.10
C HIS A 15 0.78 -41.46 16.14
N ILE A 16 -0.55 -41.55 16.30
CA ILE A 16 -1.50 -40.77 15.51
C ILE A 16 -1.33 -39.27 15.78
N ALA A 17 -1.19 -38.87 17.05
CA ALA A 17 -0.95 -37.48 17.41
C ALA A 17 0.37 -36.95 16.81
N LEU A 18 1.43 -37.76 16.85
CA LEU A 18 2.71 -37.43 16.22
C LEU A 18 2.62 -37.36 14.70
N LEU A 19 1.86 -38.25 14.04
CA LEU A 19 1.62 -38.20 12.60
C LEU A 19 0.83 -36.94 12.19
N LEU A 20 -0.18 -36.56 12.99
CA LEU A 20 -0.96 -35.34 12.80
C LEU A 20 -0.13 -34.08 13.04
N LEU A 21 0.84 -34.11 13.95
CA LEU A 21 1.81 -33.03 14.16
C LEU A 21 2.81 -32.88 13.00
N LEU A 22 3.07 -33.95 12.24
CA LEU A 22 3.96 -33.97 11.07
C LEU A 22 3.25 -33.58 9.76
N LEU A 23 1.91 -33.56 9.73
CA LEU A 23 1.11 -33.07 8.61
C LEU A 23 1.09 -31.54 8.60
N VAL A 24 2.22 -30.91 8.25
CA VAL A 24 2.22 -29.49 7.90
C VAL A 24 1.58 -29.37 6.51
N PRO A 25 0.42 -28.71 6.37
CA PRO A 25 -0.14 -28.45 5.05
C PRO A 25 0.88 -27.66 4.23
N CYS A 26 1.28 -28.20 3.08
CA CYS A 26 2.19 -27.53 2.16
C CYS A 26 1.48 -26.27 1.65
N SER A 27 1.98 -25.09 2.03
CA SER A 27 1.42 -23.84 1.53
C SER A 27 1.67 -23.71 0.03
N ALA A 28 0.65 -23.30 -0.71
CA ALA A 28 0.73 -23.08 -2.14
C ALA A 28 1.69 -21.93 -2.47
N GLN A 29 2.51 -22.15 -3.49
CA GLN A 29 3.42 -21.15 -4.05
C GLN A 29 2.66 -20.16 -4.95
N VAL A 30 3.34 -19.13 -5.43
CA VAL A 30 2.79 -18.15 -6.37
C VAL A 30 2.16 -18.85 -7.56
N GLY A 31 0.91 -18.53 -7.88
CA GLY A 31 0.12 -19.11 -8.95
C GLY A 31 -0.58 -20.43 -8.61
N GLY A 32 -0.30 -21.03 -7.43
CA GLY A 32 -1.06 -22.17 -6.93
C GLY A 32 -2.51 -21.79 -6.60
N SER A 33 -3.43 -22.74 -6.76
CA SER A 33 -4.85 -22.50 -6.42
C SER A 33 -5.02 -22.35 -4.91
N CYS A 34 -5.96 -21.51 -4.50
CA CYS A 34 -6.29 -21.28 -3.10
C CYS A 34 -7.78 -20.98 -2.93
N SER A 35 -8.28 -21.13 -1.71
CA SER A 35 -9.62 -20.74 -1.29
C SER A 35 -9.58 -19.70 -0.16
N SER A 36 -8.49 -19.67 0.61
CA SER A 36 -8.26 -18.74 1.71
C SER A 36 -6.80 -18.30 1.80
N ALA A 37 -6.54 -17.19 2.49
CA ALA A 37 -5.18 -16.69 2.70
C ALA A 37 -4.25 -17.70 3.41
N ARG A 38 -4.80 -18.63 4.21
CA ARG A 38 -4.01 -19.66 4.92
C ARG A 38 -3.45 -20.73 4.00
N ASP A 39 -4.01 -20.85 2.79
CA ASP A 39 -3.57 -21.83 1.81
C ASP A 39 -2.26 -21.39 1.15
N CYS A 40 -1.92 -20.10 1.24
CA CYS A 40 -0.77 -19.50 0.58
C CYS A 40 0.45 -19.40 1.50
N GLY A 41 1.64 -19.47 0.90
CA GLY A 41 2.89 -19.30 1.64
C GLY A 41 3.04 -17.91 2.26
N THR A 42 3.98 -17.75 3.20
CA THR A 42 4.28 -16.45 3.81
C THR A 42 4.58 -15.39 2.75
N GLY A 43 3.97 -14.20 2.89
CA GLY A 43 4.11 -13.08 1.93
C GLY A 43 3.23 -13.20 0.68
N LEU A 44 2.37 -14.22 0.62
CA LEU A 44 1.36 -14.40 -0.41
C LEU A 44 -0.04 -14.20 0.17
N TYR A 45 -0.98 -13.80 -0.69
CA TYR A 45 -2.41 -13.71 -0.38
C TYR A 45 -3.21 -14.46 -1.43
N CYS A 46 -4.38 -14.98 -1.05
CA CYS A 46 -5.26 -15.69 -1.96
C CYS A 46 -6.18 -14.71 -2.68
N GLY A 47 -5.85 -14.39 -3.93
CA GLY A 47 -6.53 -13.35 -4.68
C GLY A 47 -6.87 -13.76 -6.11
N SER A 48 -7.70 -12.94 -6.74
CA SER A 48 -7.89 -13.01 -8.18
C SER A 48 -6.63 -12.48 -8.87
N CYS A 49 -6.19 -13.15 -9.93
CA CYS A 49 -5.16 -12.63 -10.81
C CYS A 49 -5.77 -12.61 -12.21
N ALA A 50 -6.06 -11.41 -12.70
CA ALA A 50 -6.68 -11.21 -14.00
C ALA A 50 -5.73 -11.64 -15.12
N ALA A 51 -5.77 -12.93 -15.46
CA ALA A 51 -5.07 -13.51 -16.58
C ALA A 51 -6.04 -14.36 -17.40
N PRO A 52 -5.97 -14.34 -18.75
CA PRO A 52 -6.84 -15.14 -19.60
C PRO A 52 -6.83 -16.62 -19.19
N GLY A 53 -8.02 -17.20 -18.96
CA GLY A 53 -8.18 -18.60 -18.58
C GLY A 53 -8.06 -18.91 -17.08
N ARG A 54 -7.81 -17.93 -16.20
CA ARG A 54 -7.85 -18.13 -14.74
C ARG A 54 -9.24 -17.80 -14.17
N THR A 55 -9.97 -18.84 -13.79
CA THR A 55 -11.31 -18.73 -13.16
C THR A 55 -11.30 -19.01 -11.66
N ARG A 56 -10.14 -19.37 -11.09
CA ARG A 56 -9.96 -19.69 -9.67
C ARG A 56 -9.01 -18.70 -9.02
N LEU A 57 -9.22 -18.46 -7.73
CA LEU A 57 -8.28 -17.71 -6.92
C LEU A 57 -6.93 -18.42 -6.88
N SER A 58 -5.88 -17.63 -6.83
CA SER A 58 -4.51 -18.12 -6.79
C SER A 58 -3.70 -17.35 -5.77
N CYS A 59 -2.66 -18.00 -5.23
CA CYS A 59 -1.72 -17.32 -4.37
C CYS A 59 -0.93 -16.30 -5.19
N ILE A 60 -1.10 -15.03 -4.87
CA ILE A 60 -0.40 -13.91 -5.49
C ILE A 60 0.55 -13.28 -4.48
N ARG A 61 1.59 -12.61 -4.99
CA ARG A 61 2.52 -11.87 -4.12
C ARG A 61 1.77 -10.71 -3.48
N ASN A 62 1.83 -10.64 -2.15
CA ASN A 62 1.27 -9.54 -1.38
C ASN A 62 2.34 -8.50 -1.03
N LEU A 63 3.59 -8.95 -0.83
CA LEU A 63 4.71 -8.08 -0.47
C LEU A 63 5.64 -7.82 -1.66
N ALA A 64 5.88 -6.54 -1.94
CA ALA A 64 6.91 -6.12 -2.87
C ALA A 64 8.31 -6.27 -2.26
N ILE A 65 9.29 -6.59 -3.11
CA ILE A 65 10.69 -6.66 -2.67
C ILE A 65 11.20 -5.23 -2.49
N GLN A 66 11.60 -4.89 -1.27
CA GLN A 66 12.22 -3.60 -0.98
C GLN A 66 13.61 -3.51 -1.62
N PRO A 67 13.87 -2.54 -2.52
CA PRO A 67 15.18 -2.38 -3.16
C PRO A 67 16.33 -2.25 -2.15
N THR A 68 16.06 -1.57 -1.03
CA THR A 68 17.00 -1.35 0.08
C THR A 68 17.36 -2.62 0.86
N SER A 69 16.57 -3.69 0.73
CA SER A 69 16.89 -5.00 1.33
C SER A 69 17.93 -5.77 0.50
N ILE A 70 18.03 -5.48 -0.80
CA ILE A 70 18.98 -6.11 -1.73
C ILE A 70 20.33 -5.37 -1.70
N VAL A 71 20.30 -4.05 -1.89
CA VAL A 71 21.48 -3.19 -1.87
C VAL A 71 21.19 -2.00 -0.96
N LYS A 72 22.12 -1.69 -0.05
CA LYS A 72 21.98 -0.60 0.92
C LYS A 72 22.83 0.60 0.54
N GLY A 73 22.43 1.78 1.00
CA GLY A 73 23.24 3.00 0.93
C GLY A 73 23.38 3.67 -0.44
N LEU A 74 22.62 3.24 -1.46
CA LEU A 74 22.58 3.96 -2.75
C LEU A 74 21.80 5.28 -2.61
N PRO A 75 22.14 6.34 -3.36
CA PRO A 75 21.29 7.53 -3.42
C PRO A 75 19.82 7.20 -3.78
N PHE A 76 18.84 7.99 -3.31
CA PHE A 76 17.41 7.74 -3.57
C PHE A 76 17.10 7.52 -5.07
N ASN A 77 17.73 8.30 -5.95
CA ASN A 77 17.57 8.24 -7.40
C ASN A 77 18.29 7.05 -8.08
N HIS A 78 18.92 6.16 -7.31
CA HIS A 78 19.59 4.94 -7.79
C HIS A 78 18.80 3.66 -7.41
N TYR A 79 17.61 3.80 -6.86
CA TYR A 79 16.67 2.69 -6.66
C TYR A 79 15.49 2.80 -7.62
N SER A 80 14.92 1.64 -7.95
CA SER A 80 13.61 1.56 -8.59
C SER A 80 12.55 1.35 -7.53
N TRP A 81 11.64 2.30 -7.38
CA TRP A 81 10.59 2.27 -6.37
C TRP A 81 9.27 1.79 -6.97
N LEU A 82 8.52 0.97 -6.23
CA LEU A 82 7.15 0.63 -6.60
C LEU A 82 6.22 1.81 -6.30
N VAL A 83 5.43 2.20 -7.31
CA VAL A 83 4.49 3.32 -7.26
C VAL A 83 3.10 2.82 -7.65
N THR A 84 2.06 3.34 -7.00
CA THR A 84 0.67 3.11 -7.40
C THR A 84 0.06 4.37 -8.02
N HIS A 85 -0.66 4.18 -9.14
CA HIS A 85 -1.40 5.24 -9.82
C HIS A 85 -2.76 5.43 -9.14
N ASN A 86 -3.10 6.67 -8.81
CA ASN A 86 -4.35 7.02 -8.11
C ASN A 86 -4.58 6.15 -6.88
N SER A 87 -3.63 6.20 -5.96
CA SER A 87 -3.51 5.29 -4.81
C SER A 87 -4.76 5.27 -3.92
N PHE A 88 -5.56 6.33 -3.96
CA PHE A 88 -6.81 6.49 -3.23
C PHE A 88 -8.03 5.88 -3.93
N SER A 89 -7.92 5.52 -5.21
CA SER A 89 -9.04 5.06 -6.04
C SER A 89 -9.34 3.57 -5.77
N ILE A 90 -9.92 3.30 -4.60
CA ILE A 90 -10.07 1.96 -4.04
C ILE A 90 -11.44 1.37 -4.37
N LEU A 91 -11.44 0.15 -4.93
CA LEU A 91 -12.66 -0.60 -5.24
C LEU A 91 -13.46 -0.92 -3.97
N GLY A 92 -14.75 -0.60 -3.99
CA GLY A 92 -15.67 -0.95 -2.90
C GLY A 92 -15.58 -0.04 -1.67
N GLU A 93 -14.76 1.01 -1.68
CA GLU A 93 -14.76 1.99 -0.58
C GLU A 93 -16.13 2.71 -0.51
N PRO A 94 -16.73 2.89 0.68
CA PRO A 94 -17.97 3.65 0.84
C PRO A 94 -17.90 5.07 0.26
N SER A 95 -19.01 5.54 -0.31
CA SER A 95 -19.13 6.93 -0.76
C SER A 95 -19.17 7.88 0.44
N ARG A 96 -18.39 8.97 0.36
CA ARG A 96 -18.36 10.04 1.38
C ARG A 96 -19.29 11.21 1.07
N THR A 97 -19.79 11.27 -0.16
CA THR A 97 -20.69 12.34 -0.63
C THR A 97 -22.17 11.92 -0.61
N GLY A 98 -22.43 10.63 -0.38
CA GLY A 98 -23.77 10.03 -0.48
C GLY A 98 -24.22 9.72 -1.90
N ALA A 99 -23.49 10.18 -2.92
CA ALA A 99 -23.73 9.82 -4.32
C ALA A 99 -23.10 8.46 -4.63
N GLU A 100 -23.74 7.70 -5.52
CA GLU A 100 -23.12 6.50 -6.11
C GLU A 100 -21.86 6.90 -6.88
N ARG A 101 -20.76 6.17 -6.68
CA ARG A 101 -19.48 6.49 -7.29
C ARG A 101 -19.41 5.91 -8.71
N VAL A 102 -19.25 6.80 -9.69
CA VAL A 102 -19.18 6.48 -11.12
C VAL A 102 -17.85 6.98 -11.66
N THR A 103 -16.82 6.19 -11.44
CA THR A 103 -15.46 6.42 -11.96
C THR A 103 -14.69 5.10 -11.99
N PHE A 104 -13.48 5.09 -12.53
CA PHE A 104 -12.59 3.93 -12.52
C PHE A 104 -11.91 3.75 -11.17
N TYR A 105 -11.67 2.49 -10.82
CA TYR A 105 -10.92 2.08 -9.63
C TYR A 105 -9.54 1.59 -10.04
N ASN A 106 -8.52 1.96 -9.28
CA ASN A 106 -7.13 1.60 -9.57
C ASN A 106 -6.55 0.62 -8.55
N GLN A 107 -7.10 0.61 -7.33
CA GLN A 107 -6.55 -0.15 -6.21
C GLN A 107 -7.63 -1.02 -5.55
N GLU A 108 -7.19 -2.11 -4.92
CA GLU A 108 -8.01 -2.95 -4.04
C GLU A 108 -7.62 -2.76 -2.56
N ASP A 109 -6.38 -2.29 -2.32
CA ASP A 109 -5.82 -2.07 -0.99
C ASP A 109 -5.93 -0.60 -0.56
N SER A 110 -6.16 -0.37 0.75
CA SER A 110 -6.00 0.95 1.35
C SER A 110 -4.58 1.50 1.19
N VAL A 111 -4.39 2.81 1.32
CA VAL A 111 -3.06 3.41 1.23
C VAL A 111 -2.13 2.90 2.32
N THR A 112 -2.65 2.69 3.54
CA THR A 112 -1.92 2.00 4.62
C THR A 112 -1.40 0.63 4.18
N ASN A 113 -2.25 -0.18 3.53
CA ASN A 113 -1.85 -1.51 3.08
C ASN A 113 -0.89 -1.46 1.90
N GLN A 114 -1.06 -0.54 0.95
CA GLN A 114 -0.10 -0.30 -0.13
C GLN A 114 1.30 -0.02 0.42
N LEU A 115 1.42 0.87 1.41
CA LEU A 115 2.69 1.21 2.06
C LEU A 115 3.31 0.02 2.81
N ARG A 116 2.49 -0.71 3.58
CA ARG A 116 2.91 -1.95 4.28
C ARG A 116 3.34 -3.06 3.30
N ASN A 117 2.70 -3.10 2.14
CA ASN A 117 3.00 -4.04 1.05
C ASN A 117 4.19 -3.61 0.19
N GLY A 118 4.79 -2.46 0.50
CA GLY A 118 6.08 -2.07 -0.01
C GLY A 118 6.05 -1.02 -1.11
N VAL A 119 4.89 -0.42 -1.39
CA VAL A 119 4.78 0.79 -2.20
C VAL A 119 5.55 1.92 -1.50
N ARG A 120 6.30 2.70 -2.29
CA ARG A 120 7.09 3.85 -1.81
C ARG A 120 6.82 5.11 -2.65
N GLY A 121 5.86 5.04 -3.57
CA GLY A 121 5.32 6.20 -4.27
C GLY A 121 3.80 6.12 -4.40
N LEU A 122 3.12 7.23 -4.14
CA LEU A 122 1.67 7.35 -4.20
C LEU A 122 1.31 8.50 -5.14
N MET A 123 0.49 8.24 -6.15
CA MET A 123 -0.06 9.29 -7.02
C MET A 123 -1.46 9.67 -6.53
N LEU A 124 -1.64 10.96 -6.28
CA LEU A 124 -2.84 11.55 -5.68
C LEU A 124 -3.32 12.72 -6.55
N ASP A 125 -4.54 12.59 -7.07
CA ASP A 125 -5.19 13.66 -7.83
C ASP A 125 -5.98 14.53 -6.84
N MET A 126 -5.54 15.77 -6.65
CA MET A 126 -6.07 16.68 -5.63
C MET A 126 -6.89 17.78 -6.26
N TYR A 127 -8.12 17.98 -5.78
CA TYR A 127 -9.07 18.96 -6.30
C TYR A 127 -9.63 19.83 -5.18
N ASP A 128 -9.95 21.09 -5.48
CA ASP A 128 -10.88 21.84 -4.64
C ASP A 128 -12.30 21.26 -4.79
N PHE A 129 -12.90 20.86 -3.67
CA PHE A 129 -14.25 20.31 -3.64
C PHE A 129 -14.86 20.45 -2.24
N ASN A 130 -16.14 20.82 -2.15
CA ASN A 130 -16.84 21.00 -0.86
C ASN A 130 -16.05 21.83 0.16
N ASP A 131 -15.50 22.97 -0.28
CA ASP A 131 -14.71 23.91 0.53
C ASP A 131 -13.43 23.30 1.17
N ASP A 132 -12.93 22.17 0.66
CA ASP A 132 -11.70 21.51 1.11
C ASP A 132 -10.94 20.89 -0.09
N VAL A 133 -9.77 20.28 0.17
CA VAL A 133 -9.01 19.51 -0.82
C VAL A 133 -9.41 18.04 -0.76
N TRP A 134 -9.89 17.51 -1.88
CA TRP A 134 -10.36 16.14 -2.01
C TRP A 134 -9.55 15.34 -3.02
N LEU A 135 -9.56 14.02 -2.83
CA LEU A 135 -9.07 13.06 -3.82
C LEU A 135 -10.22 12.60 -4.69
N CYS A 136 -10.08 12.85 -6.00
CA CYS A 136 -11.12 12.56 -6.97
C CYS A 136 -10.53 11.91 -8.21
N HIS A 137 -11.19 10.87 -8.71
CA HIS A 137 -10.82 10.29 -9.99
C HIS A 137 -11.75 10.86 -11.06
N SER A 138 -11.35 11.99 -11.64
CA SER A 138 -12.21 12.83 -12.48
C SER A 138 -11.49 13.30 -13.73
N LEU A 139 -12.18 14.08 -14.57
CA LEU A 139 -11.68 14.63 -15.81
C LEU A 139 -11.87 16.16 -15.83
N GLN A 140 -11.10 16.85 -16.67
CA GLN A 140 -11.21 18.29 -16.93
C GLN A 140 -10.96 19.18 -15.70
N GLY A 141 -10.20 18.69 -14.72
CA GLY A 141 -9.83 19.48 -13.54
C GLY A 141 -10.99 19.83 -12.61
N GLN A 142 -12.11 19.11 -12.67
CA GLN A 142 -13.25 19.30 -11.79
C GLN A 142 -13.57 18.04 -11.00
N CYS A 143 -13.85 18.18 -9.71
CA CYS A 143 -14.36 17.08 -8.89
C CYS A 143 -15.88 17.18 -8.75
N TYR A 144 -16.56 16.04 -8.87
CA TYR A 144 -18.00 15.90 -8.68
C TYR A 144 -18.31 14.93 -7.55
N ASN A 145 -19.52 15.00 -7.00
CA ASN A 145 -19.97 14.08 -5.95
C ASN A 145 -19.78 12.61 -6.32
N PHE A 146 -19.97 12.24 -7.59
CA PHE A 146 -19.87 10.86 -8.08
C PHE A 146 -18.44 10.44 -8.47
N THR A 147 -17.47 11.35 -8.49
CA THR A 147 -16.04 11.06 -8.75
C THR A 147 -15.17 11.17 -7.49
N ALA A 148 -15.71 11.75 -6.42
CA ALA A 148 -15.01 11.96 -5.15
C ALA A 148 -14.83 10.63 -4.37
N PHE A 149 -13.64 10.46 -3.80
CA PHE A 149 -13.34 9.36 -2.88
C PHE A 149 -13.39 9.86 -1.45
N VAL A 150 -12.38 10.64 -1.04
CA VAL A 150 -12.18 11.08 0.35
C VAL A 150 -11.54 12.48 0.39
N PRO A 151 -11.71 13.24 1.49
CA PRO A 151 -10.85 14.38 1.79
C PRO A 151 -9.38 13.97 1.80
N ALA A 152 -8.50 14.75 1.17
CA ALA A 152 -7.10 14.38 1.01
C ALA A 152 -6.35 14.24 2.34
N VAL A 153 -6.77 14.97 3.38
CA VAL A 153 -6.21 14.87 4.74
C VAL A 153 -6.31 13.46 5.33
N GLU A 154 -7.34 12.69 4.99
CA GLU A 154 -7.53 11.33 5.53
C GLU A 154 -6.44 10.39 5.00
N THR A 155 -6.23 10.38 3.69
CA THR A 155 -5.16 9.60 3.06
C THR A 155 -3.77 10.08 3.49
N LEU A 156 -3.56 11.39 3.62
CA LEU A 156 -2.28 11.92 4.09
C LEU A 156 -1.99 11.53 5.56
N LYS A 157 -3.02 11.37 6.41
CA LYS A 157 -2.85 10.83 7.78
C LYS A 157 -2.46 9.36 7.78
N GLU A 158 -2.87 8.56 6.81
CA GLU A 158 -2.35 7.19 6.65
C GLU A 158 -0.83 7.20 6.37
N VAL A 159 -0.37 8.15 5.53
CA VAL A 159 1.06 8.33 5.26
C VAL A 159 1.81 8.77 6.52
N GLU A 160 1.25 9.71 7.30
CA GLU A 160 1.84 10.19 8.54
C GLU A 160 2.02 9.04 9.53
N ALA A 161 0.96 8.25 9.75
CA ALA A 161 1.00 7.11 10.65
C ALA A 161 2.08 6.09 10.23
N PHE A 162 2.18 5.80 8.92
CA PHE A 162 3.22 4.92 8.40
C PHE A 162 4.63 5.46 8.65
N LEU A 163 4.91 6.74 8.35
CA LEU A 163 6.23 7.33 8.55
C LEU A 163 6.61 7.42 10.04
N SER A 164 5.63 7.70 10.90
CA SER A 164 5.81 7.74 12.35
C SER A 164 6.16 6.36 12.94
N GLU A 165 5.60 5.29 12.39
CA GLU A 165 5.95 3.90 12.76
C GLU A 165 7.27 3.45 12.13
N ASN A 166 7.71 4.06 11.03
CA ASN A 166 8.83 3.60 10.20
C ASN A 166 9.83 4.75 9.88
N PRO A 167 10.65 5.19 10.86
CA PRO A 167 11.45 6.42 10.78
C PRO A 167 12.64 6.37 9.81
N LEU A 168 12.84 5.26 9.10
CA LEU A 168 13.86 5.12 8.05
C LEU A 168 13.26 4.98 6.65
N GLU A 169 11.93 4.97 6.54
CA GLU A 169 11.24 4.80 5.27
C GLU A 169 11.05 6.12 4.53
N ILE A 170 10.99 6.02 3.21
CA ILE A 170 10.81 7.16 2.32
C ILE A 170 9.51 6.98 1.57
N VAL A 171 8.68 8.02 1.47
CA VAL A 171 7.44 7.98 0.69
C VAL A 171 7.46 9.12 -0.31
N THR A 172 7.29 8.81 -1.59
CA THR A 172 7.12 9.82 -2.64
C THR A 172 5.63 10.08 -2.84
N ILE A 173 5.22 11.34 -2.83
CA ILE A 173 3.85 11.73 -3.16
C ILE A 173 3.90 12.51 -4.47
N PHE A 174 3.28 11.93 -5.50
CA PHE A 174 3.03 12.60 -6.77
C PHE A 174 1.66 13.27 -6.66
N ILE A 175 1.61 14.59 -6.83
CA ILE A 175 0.35 15.34 -6.80
C ILE A 175 0.02 15.76 -8.22
N GLU A 176 -1.07 15.22 -8.75
CA GLU A 176 -1.74 15.82 -9.90
C GLU A 176 -2.65 16.93 -9.38
N ASP A 177 -2.23 18.17 -9.61
CA ASP A 177 -2.75 19.31 -8.87
C ASP A 177 -3.82 20.10 -9.64
N TYR A 178 -5.06 19.99 -9.16
CA TYR A 178 -6.22 20.77 -9.58
C TYR A 178 -6.75 21.69 -8.46
N VAL A 179 -5.92 21.95 -7.43
CA VAL A 179 -6.23 22.88 -6.33
C VAL A 179 -5.87 24.30 -6.76
N HIS A 180 -6.87 25.16 -6.75
CA HIS A 180 -6.78 26.60 -7.07
C HIS A 180 -6.90 27.46 -5.80
N SER A 181 -7.45 26.91 -4.72
CA SER A 181 -7.64 27.63 -3.46
C SER A 181 -6.30 28.09 -2.88
N PRO A 182 -6.22 29.33 -2.38
CA PRO A 182 -4.97 29.86 -1.81
C PRO A 182 -4.45 28.98 -0.66
N MET A 183 -3.22 28.48 -0.85
CA MET A 183 -2.52 27.60 0.08
C MET A 183 -3.22 26.26 0.36
N GLY A 184 -4.14 25.79 -0.49
CA GLY A 184 -4.89 24.56 -0.26
C GLY A 184 -3.98 23.35 0.06
N LEU A 185 -2.97 23.12 -0.78
CA LEU A 185 -1.98 22.06 -0.54
C LEU A 185 -1.20 22.25 0.77
N SER A 186 -0.66 23.45 1.04
CA SER A 186 0.09 23.68 2.28
C SER A 186 -0.78 23.46 3.53
N LYS A 187 -2.05 23.87 3.49
CA LYS A 187 -3.00 23.66 4.58
C LYS A 187 -3.26 22.18 4.81
N VAL A 188 -3.53 21.40 3.76
CA VAL A 188 -3.85 19.97 3.92
C VAL A 188 -2.64 19.17 4.43
N PHE A 189 -1.43 19.46 3.96
CA PHE A 189 -0.21 18.82 4.46
C PHE A 189 0.12 19.21 5.91
N THR A 190 -0.17 20.45 6.29
CA THR A 190 -0.03 20.90 7.68
C THR A 190 -1.06 20.20 8.58
N ALA A 191 -2.31 20.09 8.13
CA ALA A 191 -3.38 19.42 8.88
C ALA A 191 -3.15 17.91 9.05
N ALA A 192 -2.38 17.30 8.14
CA ALA A 192 -1.93 15.91 8.23
C ALA A 192 -0.61 15.74 9.00
N ASP A 193 -0.02 16.80 9.55
CA ASP A 193 1.28 16.77 10.26
C ASP A 193 2.45 16.20 9.43
N LEU A 194 2.40 16.38 8.11
CA LEU A 194 3.41 15.85 7.17
C LEU A 194 4.54 16.84 6.87
N MET A 195 4.38 18.13 7.20
CA MET A 195 5.39 19.15 6.92
C MET A 195 6.76 18.82 7.55
N LYS A 196 6.76 18.13 8.71
CA LYS A 196 7.98 17.67 9.41
C LYS A 196 8.79 16.63 8.64
N TYR A 197 8.18 15.95 7.67
CA TYR A 197 8.81 14.92 6.85
C TYR A 197 9.21 15.44 5.46
N TRP A 198 8.91 16.68 5.10
CA TRP A 198 9.22 17.19 3.77
C TRP A 198 10.73 17.24 3.53
N TYR A 199 11.17 16.67 2.41
CA TYR A 199 12.54 16.88 2.00
C TYR A 199 12.72 18.32 1.54
N PRO A 200 13.67 19.08 2.12
CA PRO A 200 13.85 20.48 1.76
C PRO A 200 14.25 20.62 0.29
N ILE A 201 13.51 21.48 -0.44
CA ILE A 201 13.76 21.76 -1.86
C ILE A 201 15.20 22.26 -2.09
N SER A 202 15.76 23.02 -1.15
CA SER A 202 17.15 23.48 -1.20
C SER A 202 18.18 22.35 -1.23
N GLU A 203 17.82 21.16 -0.74
CA GLU A 203 18.66 19.97 -0.73
C GLU A 203 18.30 18.99 -1.87
N MET A 204 17.29 19.31 -2.69
CA MET A 204 16.98 18.53 -3.89
C MET A 204 18.16 18.61 -4.87
N PRO A 205 18.73 17.47 -5.28
CA PRO A 205 19.88 17.48 -6.14
C PRO A 205 19.51 17.99 -7.54
N THR A 206 20.15 19.07 -7.95
CA THR A 206 20.14 19.53 -9.34
C THR A 206 21.13 18.71 -10.17
N ASN A 207 20.81 18.43 -11.44
CA ASN A 207 21.72 17.82 -12.42
C ASN A 207 22.25 16.42 -12.02
N GLY A 208 21.39 15.55 -11.47
CA GLY A 208 21.72 14.15 -11.20
C GLY A 208 22.67 13.91 -10.02
N LYS A 209 22.88 14.91 -9.16
CA LYS A 209 23.67 14.76 -7.93
C LYS A 209 22.98 13.80 -6.94
N ARG A 210 23.77 13.24 -6.01
CA ARG A 210 23.30 12.21 -5.06
C ARG A 210 22.31 12.79 -4.05
N THR A 211 21.26 12.04 -3.79
CA THR A 211 20.22 12.34 -2.81
C THR A 211 20.48 11.64 -1.47
N GLY A 212 20.17 12.30 -0.35
CA GLY A 212 20.18 11.69 0.98
C GLY A 212 19.08 10.64 1.18
N GLN A 213 19.24 9.80 2.21
CA GLN A 213 18.24 8.84 2.68
C GLN A 213 17.89 9.16 4.14
N ALA A 214 16.84 9.93 4.38
CA ALA A 214 16.20 10.03 5.69
C ALA A 214 14.69 9.94 5.50
N SER A 215 13.90 9.83 6.57
CA SER A 215 12.43 9.91 6.49
C SER A 215 11.99 11.15 5.75
N GLN A 216 11.55 10.96 4.51
CA GLN A 216 11.39 12.06 3.57
C GLN A 216 10.16 11.84 2.71
N ILE A 217 9.39 12.91 2.57
CA ILE A 217 8.41 13.06 1.52
C ILE A 217 9.07 13.72 0.34
N TRP A 218 9.14 12.98 -0.77
CA TRP A 218 9.48 13.52 -2.06
C TRP A 218 8.20 13.97 -2.75
N LEU A 219 8.04 15.29 -2.87
CA LEU A 219 6.88 15.85 -3.53
C LEU A 219 7.21 16.13 -4.99
N GLN A 220 6.48 15.47 -5.90
CA GLN A 220 6.51 15.82 -7.32
C GLN A 220 5.12 16.32 -7.72
N ARG A 221 5.02 17.63 -7.95
CA ARG A 221 3.81 18.25 -8.47
C ARG A 221 3.78 18.12 -9.99
N THR A 222 2.74 17.52 -10.52
CA THR A 222 2.43 17.47 -11.96
C THR A 222 1.19 18.31 -12.22
N THR A 223 1.22 19.06 -13.31
CA THR A 223 -0.01 19.65 -13.88
C THR A 223 -0.59 18.60 -14.82
N GLY A 224 -1.88 18.29 -14.70
CA GLY A 224 -2.57 17.41 -15.64
C GLY A 224 -2.34 17.85 -17.09
N CYS A 225 -2.19 16.89 -18.01
CA CYS A 225 -2.01 17.15 -19.43
C CYS A 225 -3.26 17.77 -20.07
#